data_AF-A0A7C1MHD7-F1
#
_entry.id   AF-A0A7C1MHD7-F1
#
_cell.length_a   1.000
_cell.length_b   1.000
_cell.length_c   1.000
_cell.angle_alpha   90.00
_cell.angle_beta   90.00
_cell.angle_gamma   90.00
#
_symmetry.space_group_name_H-M   'P 1'
#
loop_
_entity.id
_entity.type
_entity.pdbx_description
1 polymer ?
#
loop_
_entity_poly.entity_id
_entity_poly.type
_entity_poly.pdbx_seq_one_letter_code
_entity_poly.pdbx_strand_id
1 'polypeptide(L)' 'MESIEIEGRTVEEAIKKALKQLKAKRLEVDIKILSEETKGLFGMPGAKPAKIRATTIKQK' A
#
# COMPACT_ATOMS: atom_id res chain seq x y z
N MET A 1 -6.92 10.88 13.19
CA MET A 1 -6.14 10.45 12.02
C MET A 1 -6.66 9.08 11.67
N GLU A 2 -7.12 8.87 10.44
CA GLU A 2 -7.62 7.56 10.01
C GLU A 2 -6.48 6.87 9.28
N SER A 3 -6.24 5.59 9.57
CA SER A 3 -5.21 4.81 8.88
C SER A 3 -5.76 3.47 8.46
N ILE A 4 -5.51 3.09 7.22
CA ILE A 4 -5.91 1.81 6.64
C ILE A 4 -4.68 1.00 6.26
N GLU A 5 -4.77 -0.32 6.40
CA GLU A 5 -3.76 -1.25 5.91
C GLU A 5 -4.28 -1.93 4.65
N ILE A 6 -3.48 -1.87 3.58
CA ILE A 6 -3.82 -2.49 2.31
C ILE A 6 -2.69 -3.41 1.87
N GLU A 7 -3.10 -4.58 1.40
CA GLU A 7 -2.23 -5.55 0.74
C GLU A 7 -2.46 -5.51 -0.77
N GLY A 8 -1.37 -5.60 -1.53
CA GLY A 8 -1.37 -5.61 -2.98
C GLY A 8 -0.35 -6.61 -3.50
N ARG A 9 -0.50 -7.02 -4.76
CA ARG A 9 0.55 -7.83 -5.41
C ARG A 9 1.86 -7.05 -5.46
N THR A 10 1.77 -5.74 -5.63
CA THR A 10 2.88 -4.80 -5.64
C THR A 10 2.62 -3.63 -4.70
N VAL A 11 3.68 -2.97 -4.24
CA VAL A 11 3.62 -1.76 -3.41
C VAL A 11 2.81 -0.69 -4.14
N GLU A 12 3.03 -0.51 -5.44
CA GLU A 12 2.25 0.43 -6.26
C GLU A 12 0.76 0.09 -6.30
N GLU A 13 0.41 -1.19 -6.45
CA GLU A 13 -0.98 -1.63 -6.50
C GLU A 13 -1.67 -1.39 -5.15
N ALA A 14 -0.97 -1.68 -4.06
CA ALA A 14 -1.45 -1.44 -2.69
C ALA A 14 -1.68 0.06 -2.45
N ILE A 15 -0.78 0.92 -2.93
CA ILE A 15 -0.92 2.38 -2.82
C ILE A 15 -2.10 2.90 -3.64
N LYS A 16 -2.26 2.47 -4.89
CA LYS A 16 -3.40 2.88 -5.72
C LYS A 16 -4.73 2.49 -5.07
N LYS A 17 -4.82 1.28 -4.52
CA LYS A 17 -5.99 0.81 -3.76
C LYS A 17 -6.25 1.69 -2.54
N ALA A 18 -5.22 2.00 -1.75
CA ALA A 18 -5.37 2.81 -0.55
C ALA A 18 -5.85 4.24 -0.86
N LEU A 19 -5.27 4.88 -1.88
CA LEU A 19 -5.68 6.20 -2.35
C LEU A 19 -7.13 6.22 -2.82
N LYS A 20 -7.55 5.18 -3.56
CA LYS A 20 -8.93 5.04 -4.05
C LYS A 20 -9.92 4.83 -2.91
N GLN A 21 -9.54 4.06 -1.88
CA GLN A 21 -10.39 3.78 -0.72
C GLN A 21 -10.55 5.01 0.17
N LEU A 22 -9.47 5.75 0.40
CA LEU A 22 -9.47 7.00 1.17
C LEU A 22 -10.01 8.20 0.38
N LYS A 23 -10.23 8.05 -0.94
CA LYS A 23 -10.61 9.14 -1.87
C LYS A 23 -9.72 10.39 -1.71
N ALA A 24 -8.44 10.17 -1.44
CA ALA A 24 -7.46 11.22 -1.16
C ALA A 24 -6.29 11.13 -2.15
N LYS A 25 -5.59 12.25 -2.39
CA LYS A 25 -4.38 12.23 -3.21
C LYS A 25 -3.19 11.72 -2.40
N ARG A 26 -2.15 11.29 -3.11
CA ARG A 26 -0.90 10.81 -2.48
C ARG A 26 -0.18 11.86 -1.63
N LEU A 27 -0.46 13.14 -1.88
CA LEU A 27 0.04 14.27 -1.10
C LEU A 27 -0.75 14.48 0.20
N GLU A 28 -1.93 13.88 0.33
CA GLU A 28 -2.84 14.01 1.47
C GLU A 28 -2.87 12.74 2.34
N VAL A 29 -2.04 11.76 2.01
CA VAL A 29 -1.88 10.53 2.78
C VAL A 29 -0.40 10.23 2.99
N ASP A 30 -0.08 9.84 4.21
CA ASP A 30 1.21 9.26 4.55
C ASP A 30 1.18 7.76 4.21
N ILE A 31 2.08 7.32 3.33
CA ILE A 31 2.19 5.92 2.92
C ILE A 31 3.40 5.31 3.62
N LYS A 32 3.17 4.31 4.46
CA LYS A 32 4.21 3.53 5.11
C LYS A 32 4.23 2.11 4.56
N ILE A 33 5.35 1.66 4.03
CA ILE A 33 5.52 0.29 3.55
C ILE A 33 5.81 -0.59 4.78
N LEU A 34 4.92 -1.54 5.06
CA LEU A 34 5.08 -2.50 6.16
C LEU A 34 5.80 -3.76 5.67
N SER A 35 5.57 -4.15 4.43
CA SER A 35 6.23 -5.29 3.80
C SER A 35 6.35 -5.05 2.30
N GLU A 36 7.54 -5.24 1.77
CA GLU A 36 7.79 -5.14 0.32
C GLU A 36 7.33 -6.41 -0.39
N GLU A 37 6.85 -6.25 -1.62
CA GLU A 37 6.52 -7.40 -2.46
C GLU A 37 7.78 -8.22 -2.71
N THR A 38 7.69 -9.53 -2.48
CA THR A 38 8.77 -10.43 -2.87
C THR A 38 8.36 -11.07 -4.19
N LYS A 39 9.04 -10.71 -5.28
CA LYS A 39 8.84 -11.39 -6.55
C LYS A 39 9.51 -12.76 -6.45
N GLY A 40 8.70 -13.82 -6.49
CA GLY A 40 9.22 -15.17 -6.69
C GLY A 40 9.98 -15.20 -8.02
N LEU A 41 11.26 -15.56 -7.97
CA LEU A 41 12.11 -15.61 -9.16
C LEU A 41 11.90 -16.98 -9.84
N PHE A 42 11.73 -16.99 -11.17
CA PHE A 42 11.68 -18.18 -12.03
C PHE A 42 10.87 -19.37 -11.49
N GLY A 43 9.53 -19.28 -11.56
CA GLY A 43 8.64 -20.44 -11.37
C GLY A 43 8.50 -20.94 -9.93
N MET A 44 9.08 -20.26 -8.94
CA MET A 44 8.97 -20.65 -7.54
C MET A 44 7.68 -20.13 -6.88
N PRO A 45 6.89 -21.00 -6.20
CA PRO A 45 5.81 -20.57 -5.33
C PRO A 45 6.40 -19.90 -4.09
N GLY A 46 6.35 -18.57 -4.06
CA GLY A 46 6.88 -17.80 -2.92
C GLY A 46 6.60 -16.30 -2.99
N ALA A 47 5.72 -15.87 -3.90
CA ALA A 47 5.40 -14.46 -4.02
C ALA A 47 4.67 -13.98 -2.77
N LYS A 48 5.29 -13.07 -2.01
CA LYS A 48 4.65 -12.40 -0.88
C LYS A 48 4.05 -11.09 -1.35
N PRO A 49 2.77 -10.81 -1.04
CA PRO A 49 2.15 -9.55 -1.37
C PRO A 49 2.84 -8.41 -0.61
N ALA A 50 2.89 -7.23 -1.23
CA ALA A 50 3.26 -6.02 -0.53
C ALA A 50 2.16 -5.62 0.45
N LYS A 51 2.56 -5.13 1.62
CA LYS A 51 1.66 -4.56 2.61
C LYS A 51 2.06 -3.12 2.90
N ILE A 52 1.09 -2.23 2.85
CA ILE A 52 1.28 -0.82 3.19
C ILE A 52 0.26 -0.39 4.24
N ARG A 53 0.58 0.70 4.92
CA ARG A 53 -0.33 1.46 5.78
C ARG A 53 -0.45 2.86 5.23
N ALA A 54 -1.65 3.26 4.86
CA ALA A 54 -1.95 4.62 4.43
C ALA A 54 -2.64 5.36 5.58
N THR A 55 -2.12 6.53 5.95
CA THR A 55 -2.67 7.36 7.02
C THR A 55 -3.07 8.71 6.46
N THR A 56 -4.32 9.13 6.62
CA THR A 56 -4.78 10.43 6.13
C THR A 56 -4.17 11.54 6.97
N ILE A 57 -3.32 12.35 6.35
CA ILE A 57 -2.83 13.60 6.93
C ILE A 57 -3.92 14.63 6.67
N LYS A 58 -4.88 14.75 7.60
CA LYS A 58 -5.90 15.81 7.53
C LYS A 58 -5.16 17.16 7.43
N GLN A 59 -5.14 17.75 6.24
CA GLN A 59 -4.89 19.19 6.11
C GLN A 59 -6.19 19.85 6.54
N LYS A 60 -6.20 20.34 7.78
CA LYS A 60 -7.31 21.10 8.33
C LYS A 60 -7.18 22.55 7.90
#